data_AF-A0A8D9B7H6-F1
#
_entry.id   AF-A0A8D9B7H6-F1
#
_cell.length_a   1.000
_cell.length_b   1.000
_cell.length_c   1.000
_cell.angle_alpha   90.00
_cell.angle_beta   90.00
_cell.angle_gamma   90.00
#
_symmetry.space_group_name_H-M   'P 1'
#
loop_
_entity.id
_entity.type
_entity.pdbx_description
1 polymer ?
#
loop_
_entity_poly.entity_id
_entity_poly.type
_entity_poly.pdbx_seq_one_letter_code
_entity_poly.pdbx_strand_id
1 'polypeptide(L)'
;MCFFDTTASNTGRIKGACTLLENMLERDLLYLACRHHILEVVLRSVFDCKMGSTTGPHPDIFKRFSNAWRNLDHKKIEVGTKDKTILKHLTPQIIDVSAFLKKFKAEKQPRADYVELLQLALLFIGNEDESQGNVVIKAPGAISHARWMSKAIYCFKMYLFRGQFEMTESEINNLGDICVFLIRIYVKAWFNAPNASMAPNQDLGLLGSLYQYKSIDKIISEKALNKVVNHLWYLNGETVGLGFFDPTLSHDEKSGMAAKLLSSSDDTEETKKC
;
A
#
# COMPACT_ATOMS: atom_id res chain seq x y z
N MET A 1 18.87 14.56 8.03
CA MET A 1 17.72 13.81 7.47
C MET A 1 17.60 12.50 8.23
N CYS A 2 16.40 12.13 8.67
CA CYS A 2 16.10 10.93 9.44
C CYS A 2 15.00 10.13 8.74
N PHE A 3 15.25 8.87 8.42
CA PHE A 3 14.27 7.95 7.83
C PHE A 3 13.76 6.99 8.91
N PHE A 4 12.44 6.84 9.04
CA PHE A 4 11.88 6.01 10.11
C PHE A 4 10.45 5.55 9.83
N ASP A 5 10.07 4.43 10.46
CA ASP A 5 8.68 3.98 10.50
C ASP A 5 7.87 4.89 11.43
N THR A 6 6.61 5.23 11.08
CA THR A 6 5.81 6.24 11.81
C THR A 6 5.23 5.77 13.15
N THR A 7 5.85 4.75 13.75
CA THR A 7 5.53 4.23 15.08
C THR A 7 5.83 5.25 16.18
N ALA A 8 5.06 5.20 17.27
CA ALA A 8 5.23 6.10 18.40
C ALA A 8 6.62 6.02 19.07
N SER A 9 7.31 4.88 18.98
CA SER A 9 8.69 4.73 19.46
C SER A 9 9.69 5.58 18.66
N ASN A 10 9.37 5.90 17.41
CA ASN A 10 10.21 6.77 16.57
C ASN A 10 9.75 8.23 16.64
N THR A 11 8.43 8.46 16.57
CA THR A 11 7.82 9.81 16.46
C THR A 11 7.43 10.45 17.79
N GLY A 12 7.64 9.77 18.92
CA GLY A 12 7.24 10.28 20.23
C GLY A 12 7.94 11.58 20.62
N ARG A 13 7.17 12.62 20.98
CA ARG A 13 7.69 13.97 21.28
C ARG A 13 8.76 14.05 22.37
N ILE A 14 8.80 13.11 23.33
CA ILE A 14 9.71 13.16 24.49
C ILE A 14 10.76 12.05 24.44
N LYS A 15 10.34 10.83 24.11
CA LYS A 15 11.19 9.62 24.13
C LYS A 15 11.28 8.94 22.76
N GLY A 16 10.81 9.60 21.70
CA GLY A 16 10.92 9.09 20.35
C GLY A 16 12.36 9.12 19.87
N ALA A 17 12.76 8.09 19.11
CA ALA A 17 14.11 8.00 18.57
C ALA A 17 14.52 9.25 17.79
N CYS A 18 13.61 9.85 17.00
CA CYS A 18 13.89 11.06 16.22
C CYS A 18 14.21 12.26 17.12
N THR A 19 13.40 12.49 18.15
CA THR A 19 13.63 13.57 19.13
C THR A 19 14.94 13.38 19.89
N LEU A 20 15.25 12.15 20.30
CA LEU A 20 16.51 11.85 20.99
C LEU A 20 17.72 12.11 20.08
N LEU A 21 17.62 11.74 18.80
CA LEU A 21 18.67 12.01 17.81
C LEU A 21 18.89 13.50 17.56
N GLU A 22 17.82 14.29 17.46
CA GLU A 22 17.91 15.75 17.32
C GLU A 22 18.59 16.39 18.54
N ASN A 23 18.19 15.98 19.74
CA ASN A 23 18.81 16.45 20.98
C ASN A 23 20.31 16.10 21.06
N MET A 24 20.70 14.90 20.63
CA MET A 24 22.10 14.47 20.60
C MET A 24 22.93 15.21 19.55
N LEU A 25 22.31 15.61 18.43
CA LEU A 25 22.97 16.31 17.34
C LEU A 25 22.88 17.83 17.44
N GLU A 26 22.13 18.34 18.43
CA GLU A 26 21.86 19.76 18.66
C GLU A 26 21.35 20.48 17.41
N ARG A 27 20.55 19.79 16.59
CA ARG A 27 19.97 20.34 15.36
C ARG A 27 18.69 19.63 14.95
N ASP A 28 17.83 20.36 14.25
CA ASP A 28 16.64 19.81 13.62
C ASP A 28 17.01 18.89 12.46
N LEU A 29 16.28 17.78 12.32
CA LEU A 29 16.46 16.83 11.23
C LEU A 29 15.23 16.86 10.32
N LEU A 30 15.48 16.89 9.01
CA LEU A 30 14.42 16.62 8.04
C LEU A 30 13.89 15.19 8.23
N TYR A 31 12.63 15.06 8.61
CA TYR A 31 11.96 13.78 8.83
C TYR A 31 11.40 13.21 7.53
N LEU A 32 11.71 11.94 7.26
CA LEU A 32 11.18 11.19 6.12
C LEU A 32 10.49 9.93 6.62
N ALA A 33 9.17 9.99 6.65
CA ALA A 33 8.34 8.87 7.05
C ALA A 33 8.42 7.72 6.04
N CYS A 34 8.50 6.49 6.55
CA CYS A 34 8.46 5.29 5.73
C CYS A 34 7.08 5.09 5.09
N ARG A 35 6.98 5.35 3.78
CA ARG A 35 5.75 5.19 2.99
C ARG A 35 5.24 3.74 2.97
N HIS A 36 6.13 2.75 2.97
CA HIS A 36 5.73 1.34 3.11
C HIS A 36 5.03 1.07 4.44
N HIS A 37 5.49 1.67 5.55
CA HIS A 37 4.84 1.52 6.84
C HIS A 37 3.44 2.15 6.84
N ILE A 38 3.28 3.33 6.24
CA ILE A 38 1.97 3.97 6.09
C ILE A 38 1.00 3.08 5.30
N LEU A 39 1.45 2.55 4.15
CA LEU A 39 0.64 1.63 3.33
C LEU A 39 0.26 0.35 4.07
N GLU A 40 1.12 -0.14 4.96
CA GLU A 40 0.80 -1.27 5.82
C GLU A 40 -0.35 -0.94 6.80
N VAL A 41 -0.29 0.22 7.44
CA VAL A 41 -1.33 0.69 8.37
C VAL A 41 -2.66 0.85 7.62
N VAL A 42 -2.62 1.37 6.40
CA VAL A 42 -3.79 1.47 5.51
C VAL A 42 -4.36 0.09 5.22
N LEU A 43 -3.55 -0.85 4.72
CA LEU A 43 -4.02 -2.20 4.39
C LEU A 43 -4.57 -2.93 5.61
N ARG A 44 -3.93 -2.77 6.78
CA ARG A 44 -4.45 -3.31 8.04
C ARG A 44 -5.85 -2.78 8.33
N SER A 45 -6.07 -1.47 8.21
CA SER A 45 -7.40 -0.88 8.47
C SER A 45 -8.49 -1.35 7.49
N VAL A 46 -8.12 -1.57 6.22
CA VAL A 46 -9.04 -2.11 5.20
C VAL A 46 -9.37 -3.58 5.50
N PHE A 47 -8.37 -4.36 5.90
CA PHE A 47 -8.59 -5.74 6.30
C PHE A 47 -9.50 -5.81 7.53
N ASP A 48 -9.19 -5.07 8.59
CA ASP A 48 -9.93 -5.09 9.85
C ASP A 48 -11.38 -4.60 9.67
N CYS A 49 -11.64 -3.67 8.74
CA CYS A 49 -13.00 -3.19 8.51
C CYS A 49 -13.89 -4.22 7.77
N LYS A 50 -13.30 -5.14 7.00
CA LYS A 50 -14.02 -6.15 6.23
C LYS A 50 -14.06 -7.51 6.93
N MET A 51 -12.97 -7.89 7.59
CA MET A 51 -12.81 -9.20 8.23
C MET A 51 -12.99 -9.16 9.76
N GLY A 52 -13.14 -7.97 10.33
CA GLY A 52 -13.16 -7.75 11.77
C GLY A 52 -11.76 -7.57 12.36
N SER A 53 -11.66 -6.78 13.42
CA SER A 53 -10.42 -6.60 14.17
C SER A 53 -10.17 -7.79 15.10
N THR A 54 -8.95 -8.33 15.09
CA THR A 54 -8.54 -9.35 16.07
C THR A 54 -7.78 -8.73 17.23
N THR A 55 -8.06 -9.17 18.46
CA THR A 55 -7.23 -8.87 19.65
C THR A 55 -5.98 -9.74 19.72
N GLY A 56 -5.95 -10.85 18.98
CA GLY A 56 -4.79 -11.74 18.84
C GLY A 56 -3.73 -11.23 17.86
N PRO A 57 -2.52 -11.81 17.88
CA PRO A 57 -1.39 -11.36 17.05
C PRO A 57 -1.62 -11.57 15.54
N HIS A 58 -2.55 -12.46 15.17
CA HIS A 58 -2.84 -12.81 13.77
C HIS A 58 -4.35 -12.99 13.56
N PRO A 59 -4.90 -12.60 12.41
CA PRO A 59 -6.26 -12.97 12.02
C PRO A 59 -6.46 -14.49 11.98
N ASP A 60 -7.51 -14.98 12.63
CA ASP A 60 -7.79 -16.42 12.73
C ASP A 60 -7.94 -17.09 11.36
N ILE A 61 -8.45 -16.36 10.37
CA ILE A 61 -8.61 -16.85 9.01
C ILE A 61 -7.26 -17.16 8.33
N PHE A 62 -6.20 -16.43 8.64
CA PHE A 62 -4.87 -16.72 8.11
C PHE A 62 -4.28 -17.98 8.73
N LYS A 63 -4.57 -18.24 10.02
CA LYS A 63 -4.19 -19.48 10.69
C LYS A 63 -4.96 -20.68 10.12
N ARG A 64 -6.28 -20.54 9.92
CA ARG A 64 -7.12 -21.53 9.22
C ARG A 64 -6.54 -21.87 7.84
N PHE A 65 -6.22 -20.86 7.04
CA PHE A 65 -5.64 -21.06 5.71
C PHE A 65 -4.28 -21.74 5.75
N SER A 66 -3.39 -21.32 6.66
CA SER A 66 -2.07 -21.94 6.84
C SER A 66 -2.17 -23.41 7.21
N ASN A 67 -3.16 -23.79 8.03
CA ASN A 67 -3.38 -25.19 8.40
C ASN A 67 -3.98 -26.01 7.25
N ALA A 68 -4.89 -25.42 6.48
CA ALA A 68 -5.51 -26.06 5.32
C ALA A 68 -4.52 -26.27 4.16
N TRP A 69 -3.43 -25.50 4.10
CA TRP A 69 -2.50 -25.45 2.96
C TRP A 69 -2.04 -26.81 2.42
N ARG A 70 -1.73 -27.77 3.31
CA ARG A 70 -1.23 -29.10 2.91
C ARG A 70 -2.27 -29.95 2.19
N ASN A 71 -3.55 -29.66 2.39
CA ASN A 71 -4.67 -30.42 1.84
C ASN A 71 -5.24 -29.80 0.55
N LEU A 72 -4.76 -28.61 0.15
CA LEU A 72 -5.21 -27.93 -1.05
C LEU A 72 -4.53 -28.50 -2.29
N ASP A 73 -5.26 -28.68 -3.39
CA ASP A 73 -4.68 -28.90 -4.71
C ASP A 73 -4.18 -27.56 -5.28
N HIS A 74 -2.87 -27.38 -5.29
CA HIS A 74 -2.23 -26.12 -5.72
C HIS A 74 -2.36 -25.84 -7.22
N LYS A 75 -2.82 -26.81 -8.03
CA LYS A 75 -3.12 -26.60 -9.45
C LYS A 75 -4.53 -26.10 -9.70
N LYS A 76 -5.47 -26.39 -8.78
CA LYS A 76 -6.88 -26.02 -8.92
C LYS A 76 -7.15 -24.64 -8.31
N ILE A 77 -6.88 -23.60 -9.10
CA ILE A 77 -7.09 -22.21 -8.71
C ILE A 77 -8.26 -21.57 -9.46
N GLU A 78 -8.87 -20.58 -8.82
CA GLU A 78 -9.88 -19.73 -9.42
C GLU A 78 -9.37 -18.29 -9.50
N VAL A 79 -9.09 -17.81 -10.70
CA VAL A 79 -8.70 -16.40 -10.90
C VAL A 79 -9.82 -15.44 -10.48
N GLY A 80 -9.45 -14.22 -10.09
CA GLY A 80 -10.39 -13.21 -9.60
C GLY A 80 -11.38 -12.78 -10.68
N THR A 81 -10.94 -12.67 -11.93
CA THR A 81 -11.77 -12.24 -13.07
C THR A 81 -12.84 -13.24 -13.50
N LYS A 82 -12.82 -14.49 -13.00
CA LYS A 82 -13.94 -15.43 -13.18
C LYS A 82 -15.20 -14.95 -12.45
N ASP A 83 -15.04 -14.16 -11.40
CA ASP A 83 -16.15 -13.52 -10.70
C ASP A 83 -16.57 -12.23 -11.45
N LYS A 84 -17.84 -12.18 -11.86
CA LYS A 84 -18.40 -11.05 -12.62
C LYS A 84 -18.39 -9.74 -11.83
N THR A 85 -18.58 -9.80 -10.51
CA THR A 85 -18.57 -8.63 -9.63
C THR A 85 -17.15 -8.06 -9.55
N ILE A 86 -16.16 -8.92 -9.34
CA ILE A 86 -14.75 -8.53 -9.33
C ILE A 86 -14.35 -7.95 -10.69
N LEU A 87 -14.67 -8.63 -11.79
CA LEU A 87 -14.35 -8.17 -13.14
C LEU A 87 -14.94 -6.79 -13.44
N LYS A 88 -16.18 -6.54 -13.02
CA LYS A 88 -16.84 -5.23 -13.14
C LYS A 88 -16.05 -4.14 -12.40
N HIS A 89 -15.59 -4.40 -11.19
CA HIS A 89 -14.84 -3.42 -10.40
C HIS A 89 -13.42 -3.17 -10.91
N LEU A 90 -12.80 -4.16 -11.57
CA LEU A 90 -11.46 -4.01 -12.15
C LEU A 90 -11.48 -3.32 -13.53
N THR A 91 -12.59 -3.40 -14.26
CA THR A 91 -12.72 -2.81 -15.60
C THR A 91 -12.98 -1.29 -15.53
N PRO A 92 -12.36 -0.45 -16.38
CA PRO A 92 -11.39 -0.78 -17.45
C PRO A 92 -9.91 -0.80 -17.00
N GLN A 93 -9.63 -0.51 -15.73
CA GLN A 93 -8.26 -0.29 -15.20
C GLN A 93 -7.36 -1.53 -15.23
N ILE A 94 -7.93 -2.71 -15.45
CA ILE A 94 -7.20 -3.98 -15.50
C ILE A 94 -6.04 -3.97 -16.53
N ILE A 95 -6.19 -3.25 -17.64
CA ILE A 95 -5.17 -3.15 -18.70
C ILE A 95 -3.95 -2.39 -18.16
N ASP A 96 -4.18 -1.20 -17.60
CA ASP A 96 -3.12 -0.35 -17.04
C ASP A 96 -2.41 -1.03 -15.87
N VAL A 97 -3.17 -1.70 -15.00
CA VAL A 97 -2.61 -2.44 -13.87
C VAL A 97 -1.81 -3.65 -14.37
N SER A 98 -2.28 -4.38 -15.39
CA SER A 98 -1.53 -5.48 -16.01
C SER A 98 -0.19 -5.01 -16.57
N ALA A 99 -0.18 -3.91 -17.32
CA ALA A 99 1.05 -3.32 -17.86
C ALA A 99 2.01 -2.89 -16.75
N PHE A 100 1.50 -2.25 -15.69
CA PHE A 100 2.27 -1.88 -14.51
C PHE A 100 2.92 -3.10 -13.83
N LEU A 101 2.13 -4.14 -13.57
CA LEU A 101 2.60 -5.36 -12.90
C LEU A 101 3.68 -6.08 -13.73
N LYS A 102 3.48 -6.21 -15.05
CA LYS A 102 4.46 -6.83 -15.95
C LYS A 102 5.78 -6.05 -15.97
N LYS A 103 5.70 -4.71 -16.02
CA LYS A 103 6.89 -3.85 -15.94
C LYS A 103 7.68 -4.11 -14.66
N PHE A 104 7.04 -4.03 -13.49
CA PHE A 104 7.74 -4.25 -12.21
C PHE A 104 8.23 -5.69 -12.07
N LYS A 105 7.51 -6.69 -12.60
CA LYS A 105 7.95 -8.09 -12.52
C LYS A 105 9.20 -8.36 -13.37
N ALA A 106 9.38 -7.65 -14.48
CA ALA A 106 10.58 -7.75 -15.30
C ALA A 106 11.82 -7.13 -14.63
N GLU A 107 11.61 -6.20 -13.69
CA GLU A 107 12.67 -5.58 -12.90
C GLU A 107 13.15 -6.49 -11.76
N LYS A 108 14.43 -6.35 -11.38
CA LYS A 108 15.00 -7.09 -10.23
C LYS A 108 14.41 -6.57 -8.92
N GLN A 109 13.54 -7.38 -8.31
CA GLN A 109 12.94 -7.04 -7.03
C GLN A 109 13.90 -7.25 -5.85
N PRO A 110 13.82 -6.40 -4.80
CA PRO A 110 14.74 -6.45 -3.66
C PRO A 110 14.51 -7.67 -2.76
N ARG A 111 13.31 -8.27 -2.81
CA ARG A 111 12.91 -9.39 -1.95
C ARG A 111 12.02 -10.37 -2.69
N ALA A 112 12.02 -11.63 -2.22
CA ALA A 112 11.23 -12.70 -2.83
C ALA A 112 9.71 -12.55 -2.64
N ASP A 113 9.28 -11.86 -1.59
CA ASP A 113 7.87 -11.56 -1.32
C ASP A 113 7.31 -10.50 -2.29
N TYR A 114 8.13 -9.55 -2.76
CA TYR A 114 7.74 -8.58 -3.81
C TYR A 114 7.43 -9.30 -5.12
N VAL A 115 8.28 -10.24 -5.52
CA VAL A 115 8.05 -11.07 -6.71
C VAL A 115 6.76 -11.87 -6.58
N GLU A 116 6.53 -12.45 -5.41
CA GLU A 116 5.33 -13.23 -5.11
C GLU A 116 4.05 -12.39 -5.16
N LEU A 117 4.07 -11.18 -4.58
CA LEU A 117 2.94 -10.27 -4.64
C LEU A 117 2.60 -9.88 -6.09
N LEU A 118 3.60 -9.56 -6.92
CA LEU A 118 3.39 -9.25 -8.35
C LEU A 118 2.81 -10.45 -9.10
N GLN A 119 3.34 -11.64 -8.84
CA GLN A 119 2.85 -12.88 -9.45
C GLN A 119 1.39 -13.17 -9.06
N LEU A 120 1.06 -13.07 -7.78
CA LEU A 120 -0.30 -13.30 -7.29
C LEU A 120 -1.28 -12.25 -7.83
N ALA A 121 -0.87 -10.98 -7.93
CA ALA A 121 -1.68 -9.92 -8.52
C ALA A 121 -1.96 -10.19 -10.01
N LEU A 122 -0.94 -10.59 -10.79
CA LEU A 122 -1.10 -10.98 -12.20
C LEU A 122 -2.01 -12.19 -12.37
N LEU A 123 -1.88 -13.19 -11.50
CA LEU A 123 -2.72 -14.37 -11.50
C LEU A 123 -4.17 -14.04 -11.15
N PHE A 124 -4.38 -13.15 -10.17
CA PHE A 124 -5.70 -12.71 -9.75
C PHE A 124 -6.45 -11.97 -10.88
N ILE A 125 -5.78 -11.10 -11.64
CA ILE A 125 -6.38 -10.43 -12.79
C ILE A 125 -6.54 -11.36 -14.02
N GLY A 126 -6.14 -12.63 -13.93
CA GLY A 126 -6.31 -13.61 -14.99
C GLY A 126 -5.35 -13.44 -16.16
N ASN A 127 -4.10 -13.02 -15.91
CA ASN A 127 -3.11 -12.92 -16.97
C ASN A 127 -2.80 -14.32 -17.56
N GLU A 128 -2.87 -14.47 -18.89
CA GLU A 128 -2.70 -15.75 -19.59
C GLU A 128 -1.31 -16.38 -19.35
N ASP A 129 -0.25 -15.56 -19.31
CA ASP A 129 1.13 -16.00 -19.11
C ASP A 129 1.33 -16.72 -17.75
N GLU A 130 0.62 -16.27 -16.71
CA GLU A 130 0.70 -16.86 -15.36
C GLU A 130 -0.38 -17.92 -15.10
N SER A 131 -1.46 -17.92 -15.87
CA SER A 131 -2.55 -18.89 -15.68
C SER A 131 -2.36 -20.18 -16.50
N GLN A 132 -1.55 -20.16 -17.56
CA GLN A 132 -1.19 -21.33 -18.36
C GLN A 132 0.14 -21.99 -17.94
N GLY A 133 1.00 -21.27 -17.21
CA GLY A 133 2.21 -21.85 -16.62
C GLY A 133 1.88 -22.78 -15.45
N ASN A 134 2.75 -23.76 -15.18
CA ASN A 134 2.80 -24.46 -13.88
C ASN A 134 3.23 -23.48 -12.78
N VAL A 135 2.45 -22.43 -12.51
CA VAL A 135 2.77 -21.41 -11.52
C VAL A 135 2.70 -22.04 -10.14
N VAL A 136 3.87 -22.20 -9.53
CA VAL A 136 4.00 -22.71 -8.18
C VAL A 136 3.68 -21.59 -7.20
N ILE A 137 2.49 -21.62 -6.61
CA ILE A 137 2.14 -20.73 -5.51
C ILE A 137 2.88 -21.22 -4.27
N LYS A 138 3.75 -20.37 -3.72
CA LYS A 138 4.54 -20.70 -2.54
C LYS A 138 3.64 -20.92 -1.32
N ALA A 139 4.11 -21.71 -0.35
CA ALA A 139 3.42 -21.88 0.91
C ALA A 139 3.20 -20.54 1.63
N PRO A 140 2.11 -20.37 2.39
CA PRO A 140 1.89 -19.21 3.24
C PRO A 140 3.08 -19.02 4.18
N GLY A 141 3.73 -17.86 4.10
CA GLY A 141 4.86 -17.52 4.95
C GLY A 141 4.40 -17.20 6.37
N ALA A 142 5.32 -17.20 7.34
CA ALA A 142 4.98 -16.88 8.72
C ALA A 142 4.32 -15.49 8.84
N ILE A 143 3.17 -15.44 9.51
CA ILE A 143 2.42 -14.21 9.76
C ILE A 143 3.13 -13.49 10.90
N SER A 144 3.49 -12.23 10.70
CA SER A 144 3.96 -11.35 11.77
C SER A 144 3.52 -9.93 11.46
N HIS A 145 3.22 -9.13 12.47
CA HIS A 145 2.91 -7.70 12.29
C HIS A 145 4.06 -6.91 11.64
N ALA A 146 5.29 -7.46 11.64
CA ALA A 146 6.47 -6.84 11.05
C ALA A 146 6.62 -7.14 9.54
N ARG A 147 5.82 -8.05 8.96
CA ARG A 147 5.88 -8.37 7.53
C ARG A 147 4.82 -7.62 6.76
N TRP A 148 5.22 -6.48 6.22
CA TRP A 148 4.33 -5.45 5.68
C TRP A 148 3.32 -5.95 4.63
N MET A 149 3.78 -6.68 3.61
CA MET A 149 2.93 -7.15 2.51
C MET A 149 2.25 -8.51 2.72
N SER A 150 2.48 -9.15 3.87
CA SER A 150 1.96 -10.50 4.14
C SER A 150 0.44 -10.57 4.01
N LYS A 151 -0.29 -9.55 4.50
CA LYS A 151 -1.76 -9.49 4.38
C LYS A 151 -2.23 -9.54 2.93
N ALA A 152 -1.59 -8.77 2.05
CA ALA A 152 -1.94 -8.74 0.63
C ALA A 152 -1.72 -10.12 -0.04
N ILE A 153 -0.57 -10.75 0.25
CA ILE A 153 -0.23 -12.09 -0.25
C ILE A 153 -1.26 -13.13 0.25
N TYR A 154 -1.60 -13.11 1.53
CA TYR A 154 -2.62 -13.99 2.10
C TYR A 154 -3.98 -13.78 1.46
N CYS A 155 -4.41 -12.53 1.27
CA CYS A 155 -5.69 -12.22 0.66
C CYS A 155 -5.81 -12.81 -0.75
N PHE A 156 -4.79 -12.60 -1.60
CA PHE A 156 -4.79 -13.17 -2.94
C PHE A 156 -4.80 -14.70 -2.91
N LYS A 157 -3.94 -15.35 -2.10
CA LYS A 157 -3.91 -16.81 -2.01
C LYS A 157 -5.25 -17.38 -1.59
N MET A 158 -5.83 -16.86 -0.51
CA MET A 158 -7.12 -17.33 -0.01
C MET A 158 -8.22 -17.18 -1.06
N TYR A 159 -8.25 -16.06 -1.78
CA TYR A 159 -9.26 -15.85 -2.84
C TYR A 159 -9.04 -16.77 -4.04
N LEU A 160 -7.79 -17.01 -4.44
CA LEU A 160 -7.45 -17.94 -5.52
C LEU A 160 -7.85 -19.38 -5.19
N PHE A 161 -7.82 -19.76 -3.91
CA PHE A 161 -8.22 -21.08 -3.43
C PHE A 161 -9.66 -21.12 -2.89
N ARG A 162 -10.51 -20.12 -3.17
CA ARG A 162 -11.88 -20.02 -2.61
C ARG A 162 -12.78 -21.23 -2.89
N GLY A 163 -12.54 -21.97 -3.98
CA GLY A 163 -13.27 -23.20 -4.30
C GLY A 163 -12.84 -24.44 -3.51
N GLN A 164 -11.79 -24.34 -2.69
CA GLN A 164 -11.23 -25.43 -1.89
C GLN A 164 -11.08 -25.07 -0.41
N PHE A 165 -10.72 -23.81 -0.12
CA PHE A 165 -10.58 -23.32 1.24
C PHE A 165 -11.95 -22.93 1.80
N GLU A 166 -12.37 -23.63 2.86
CA GLU A 166 -13.65 -23.41 3.51
C GLU A 166 -13.75 -21.99 4.09
N MET A 167 -14.59 -21.18 3.44
CA MET A 167 -14.96 -19.82 3.81
C MET A 167 -16.46 -19.65 3.68
N THR A 168 -17.04 -18.84 4.57
CA THR A 168 -18.43 -18.41 4.42
C THR A 168 -18.58 -17.50 3.21
N GLU A 169 -19.80 -17.37 2.68
CA GLU A 169 -20.08 -16.46 1.57
C GLU A 169 -19.71 -15.00 1.92
N SER A 170 -19.95 -14.59 3.16
CA SER A 170 -19.52 -13.27 3.65
C SER A 170 -17.99 -13.12 3.65
N GLU A 171 -17.24 -14.13 4.09
CA GLU A 171 -15.77 -14.11 4.06
C GLU A 171 -15.26 -14.00 2.63
N ILE A 172 -15.86 -14.74 1.68
CA ILE A 172 -15.49 -14.68 0.26
C ILE A 172 -15.73 -13.29 -0.32
N ASN A 173 -16.92 -12.72 -0.10
CA ASN A 173 -17.28 -11.40 -0.61
C ASN A 173 -16.38 -10.30 -0.01
N ASN A 174 -16.19 -10.31 1.31
CA ASN A 174 -15.33 -9.36 2.01
C ASN A 174 -13.87 -9.46 1.54
N LEU A 175 -13.38 -10.69 1.31
CA LEU A 175 -12.05 -10.92 0.76
C LEU A 175 -11.91 -10.43 -0.68
N GLY A 176 -12.97 -10.60 -1.49
CA GLY A 176 -13.07 -10.07 -2.85
C GLY A 176 -12.91 -8.55 -2.87
N ASP A 177 -13.64 -7.84 -2.01
CA ASP A 177 -13.55 -6.38 -1.87
C ASP A 177 -12.11 -5.94 -1.52
N ILE A 178 -11.45 -6.64 -0.59
CA ILE A 178 -10.05 -6.38 -0.24
C ILE A 178 -9.15 -6.61 -1.45
N CYS A 179 -9.31 -7.70 -2.19
CA CYS A 179 -8.52 -7.99 -3.39
C CYS A 179 -8.71 -6.92 -4.48
N VAL A 180 -9.93 -6.41 -4.67
CA VAL A 180 -10.19 -5.28 -5.58
C VAL A 180 -9.43 -4.03 -5.12
N PHE A 181 -9.47 -3.71 -3.82
CA PHE A 181 -8.70 -2.59 -3.26
C PHE A 181 -7.19 -2.78 -3.47
N LEU A 182 -6.69 -4.00 -3.28
CA LEU A 182 -5.28 -4.32 -3.47
C LEU A 182 -4.83 -4.01 -4.90
N ILE A 183 -5.60 -4.49 -5.88
CA ILE A 183 -5.29 -4.30 -7.31
C ILE A 183 -5.44 -2.83 -7.74
N ARG A 184 -6.51 -2.15 -7.32
CA ARG A 184 -6.78 -0.77 -7.77
C ARG A 184 -5.91 0.29 -7.12
N ILE A 185 -5.50 0.07 -5.86
CA ILE A 185 -4.86 1.11 -5.05
C ILE A 185 -3.51 0.62 -4.53
N TYR A 186 -3.53 -0.40 -3.68
CA TYR A 186 -2.39 -0.74 -2.83
C TYR A 186 -1.14 -1.12 -3.62
N VAL A 187 -1.27 -2.00 -4.61
CA VAL A 187 -0.10 -2.54 -5.34
C VAL A 187 0.63 -1.41 -6.07
N LYS A 188 -0.08 -0.52 -6.75
CA LYS A 188 0.55 0.63 -7.41
C LYS A 188 1.25 1.56 -6.43
N ALA A 189 0.64 1.86 -5.29
CA ALA A 189 1.24 2.70 -4.27
C ALA A 189 2.48 2.03 -3.63
N TRP A 190 2.40 0.72 -3.37
CA TRP A 190 3.45 -0.06 -2.73
C TRP A 190 4.74 -0.10 -3.53
N PHE A 191 4.66 -0.44 -4.82
CA PHE A 191 5.86 -0.59 -5.65
C PHE A 191 6.49 0.75 -6.06
N ASN A 192 5.74 1.84 -5.98
CA ASN A 192 6.26 3.19 -6.21
C ASN A 192 6.79 3.87 -4.93
N ALA A 193 6.47 3.34 -3.75
CA ALA A 193 6.88 3.89 -2.45
C ALA A 193 8.38 4.17 -2.28
N PRO A 194 9.33 3.37 -2.83
CA PRO A 194 10.76 3.63 -2.69
C PRO A 194 11.26 4.93 -3.36
N ASN A 195 10.50 5.51 -4.29
CA ASN A 195 10.96 6.69 -5.02
C ASN A 195 10.69 7.97 -4.21
N ALA A 196 11.76 8.53 -3.65
CA ALA A 196 11.69 9.71 -2.79
C ALA A 196 11.34 11.00 -3.56
N SER A 197 11.89 11.22 -4.76
CA SER A 197 11.60 12.45 -5.52
C SER A 197 10.15 12.50 -5.99
N MET A 198 9.58 11.35 -6.30
CA MET A 198 8.18 11.23 -6.70
C MET A 198 7.22 11.14 -5.51
N ALA A 199 7.71 11.02 -4.28
CA ALA A 199 6.87 10.77 -3.11
C ALA A 199 5.75 11.82 -2.93
N PRO A 200 6.02 13.14 -3.01
CA PRO A 200 4.97 14.15 -2.78
C PRO A 200 3.81 14.02 -3.78
N ASN A 201 4.12 13.92 -5.07
CA ASN A 201 3.12 13.79 -6.14
C ASN A 201 2.35 12.46 -6.03
N GLN A 202 3.06 11.36 -5.75
CA GLN A 202 2.45 10.05 -5.60
C GLN A 202 1.52 9.96 -4.39
N ASP A 203 1.86 10.60 -3.28
CA ASP A 203 1.04 10.60 -2.07
C ASP A 203 -0.23 11.44 -2.26
N LEU A 204 -0.13 12.57 -2.97
CA LEU A 204 -1.31 13.33 -3.43
C LEU A 204 -2.18 12.51 -4.39
N GLY A 205 -1.57 11.82 -5.36
CA GLY A 205 -2.27 10.91 -6.27
C GLY A 205 -2.95 9.75 -5.55
N LEU A 206 -2.34 9.23 -4.47
CA LEU A 206 -2.93 8.20 -3.62
C LEU A 206 -4.18 8.73 -2.90
N LEU A 207 -4.12 9.93 -2.32
CA LEU A 207 -5.29 10.57 -1.68
C LEU A 207 -6.44 10.73 -2.69
N GLY A 208 -6.15 11.22 -3.90
CA GLY A 208 -7.15 11.35 -4.97
C GLY A 208 -7.73 9.99 -5.38
N SER A 209 -6.88 8.97 -5.52
CA SER A 209 -7.32 7.61 -5.87
C SER A 209 -8.21 7.00 -4.78
N LEU A 210 -7.86 7.20 -3.50
CA LEU A 210 -8.67 6.77 -2.37
C LEU A 210 -10.02 7.48 -2.32
N TYR A 211 -10.06 8.79 -2.57
CA TYR A 211 -11.30 9.56 -2.64
C TYR A 211 -12.21 9.06 -3.76
N GLN A 212 -11.68 8.84 -4.96
CA GLN A 212 -12.44 8.30 -6.09
C GLN A 212 -12.91 6.86 -5.86
N TYR A 213 -12.16 6.07 -5.08
CA TYR A 213 -12.52 4.69 -4.73
C TYR A 213 -13.83 4.58 -3.93
N LYS A 214 -14.33 5.69 -3.36
CA LYS A 214 -15.65 5.77 -2.71
C LYS A 214 -16.80 5.33 -3.63
N SER A 215 -16.63 5.47 -4.95
CA SER A 215 -17.60 5.00 -5.95
C SER A 215 -17.72 3.47 -6.03
N ILE A 216 -16.72 2.73 -5.54
CA ILE A 216 -16.68 1.27 -5.51
C ILE A 216 -17.02 0.77 -4.12
N ASP A 217 -16.25 1.23 -3.12
CA ASP A 217 -16.48 0.88 -1.73
C ASP A 217 -16.19 2.10 -0.84
N LYS A 218 -17.28 2.73 -0.40
CA LYS A 218 -17.24 3.88 0.49
C LYS A 218 -16.58 3.57 1.83
N ILE A 219 -16.82 2.39 2.39
CA ILE A 219 -16.31 2.02 3.72
C ILE A 219 -14.79 1.85 3.66
N ILE A 220 -14.29 1.09 2.67
CA ILE A 220 -12.85 0.91 2.45
C ILE A 220 -12.19 2.26 2.18
N SER A 221 -12.76 3.07 1.29
CA SER A 221 -12.24 4.40 0.94
C SER A 221 -12.09 5.27 2.18
N GLU A 222 -13.14 5.40 2.99
CA GLU A 222 -13.13 6.26 4.18
C GLU A 222 -12.16 5.73 5.25
N LYS A 223 -12.08 4.41 5.46
CA LYS A 223 -11.12 3.83 6.42
C LYS A 223 -9.67 4.04 5.99
N ALA A 224 -9.36 3.77 4.72
CA ALA A 224 -8.03 3.95 4.15
C ALA A 224 -7.60 5.43 4.17
N LEU A 225 -8.48 6.34 3.73
CA LEU A 225 -8.21 7.78 3.69
C LEU A 225 -7.93 8.33 5.08
N ASN A 226 -8.75 7.97 6.07
CA ASN A 226 -8.52 8.37 7.46
C ASN A 226 -7.16 7.90 7.98
N LYS A 227 -6.68 6.72 7.57
CA LYS A 227 -5.33 6.27 7.96
C LYS A 227 -4.23 7.07 7.27
N VAL A 228 -4.32 7.34 5.98
CA VAL A 228 -3.33 8.17 5.29
C VAL A 228 -3.26 9.57 5.89
N VAL A 229 -4.40 10.20 6.17
CA VAL A 229 -4.48 11.56 6.75
C VAL A 229 -3.75 11.67 8.09
N ASN A 230 -3.83 10.64 8.94
CA ASN A 230 -3.11 10.60 10.22
C ASN A 230 -1.57 10.55 10.07
N HIS A 231 -1.08 10.32 8.86
CA HIS A 231 0.34 10.27 8.55
C HIS A 231 0.79 11.39 7.60
N LEU A 232 -0.04 12.39 7.28
CA LEU A 232 0.35 13.48 6.36
C LEU A 232 1.31 14.51 6.96
N TRP A 233 1.62 14.43 8.26
CA TRP A 233 2.50 15.41 8.92
C TRP A 233 3.91 15.49 8.32
N TYR A 234 4.40 14.44 7.65
CA TYR A 234 5.70 14.50 6.95
C TYR A 234 5.61 15.17 5.58
N LEU A 235 4.42 15.32 5.00
CA LEU A 235 4.21 15.97 3.71
C LEU A 235 4.06 17.49 3.93
N ASN A 236 5.20 18.14 4.14
CA ASN A 236 5.36 19.57 4.41
C ASN A 236 6.13 20.29 3.30
N GLY A 237 6.34 21.61 3.42
CA GLY A 237 7.01 22.41 2.38
C GLY A 237 8.41 21.89 2.04
N GLU A 238 9.17 21.45 3.05
CA GLU A 238 10.54 20.95 2.88
C GLU A 238 10.57 19.63 2.09
N THR A 239 9.67 18.70 2.40
CA THR A 239 9.59 17.40 1.70
C THR A 239 8.93 17.52 0.33
N VAL A 240 8.01 18.46 0.14
CA VAL A 240 7.44 18.81 -1.18
C VAL A 240 8.54 19.28 -2.13
N GLY A 241 9.62 19.89 -1.60
CA GLY A 241 10.81 20.24 -2.37
C GLY A 241 11.45 19.05 -3.11
N LEU A 242 11.27 17.82 -2.63
CA LEU A 242 11.73 16.63 -3.36
C LEU A 242 11.05 16.47 -4.72
N GLY A 243 9.83 16.99 -4.87
CA GLY A 243 9.06 16.99 -6.11
C GLY A 243 9.71 17.76 -7.26
N PHE A 244 10.64 18.69 -6.99
CA PHE A 244 11.39 19.35 -8.07
C PHE A 244 12.19 18.34 -8.91
N PHE A 245 12.58 17.22 -8.31
CA PHE A 245 13.31 16.13 -8.96
C PHE A 245 12.39 15.02 -9.48
N ASP A 246 11.06 15.18 -9.42
CA ASP A 246 10.11 14.25 -9.99
C ASP A 246 10.13 14.39 -11.53
N PRO A 247 10.51 13.35 -12.30
CA PRO A 247 10.51 13.42 -13.76
C PRO A 247 9.10 13.42 -14.37
N THR A 248 8.07 13.12 -13.59
CA THR A 248 6.67 13.07 -14.04
C THR A 248 5.93 14.39 -13.88
N LEU A 249 6.49 15.35 -13.14
CA LEU A 249 5.95 16.71 -13.05
C LEU A 249 6.44 17.57 -14.20
N SER A 250 5.52 18.36 -14.76
CA SER A 250 5.81 19.32 -15.82
C SER A 250 6.67 20.48 -15.34
N HIS A 251 7.31 21.18 -16.27
CA HIS A 251 8.07 22.39 -15.96
C HIS A 251 7.18 23.48 -15.35
N ASP A 252 5.93 23.59 -15.81
CA ASP A 252 4.97 24.59 -15.32
C ASP A 252 4.55 24.30 -13.88
N GLU A 253 4.28 23.04 -13.54
CA GLU A 253 3.99 22.64 -12.15
C GLU A 253 5.18 22.94 -11.23
N LYS A 254 6.40 22.59 -11.65
CA LYS A 254 7.63 22.90 -10.89
C LYS A 254 7.81 24.41 -10.73
N SER A 255 7.57 25.20 -11.77
CA SER A 255 7.65 26.66 -11.71
C SER A 255 6.63 27.22 -10.74
N GLY A 256 5.40 26.69 -10.75
CA GLY A 256 4.34 27.07 -9.80
C GLY A 256 4.69 26.71 -8.35
N MET A 257 5.25 25.52 -8.11
CA MET A 257 5.75 25.13 -6.80
C MET A 257 6.83 26.08 -6.30
N ALA A 258 7.82 26.41 -7.15
CA ALA A 258 8.91 27.33 -6.80
C ALA A 258 8.39 28.73 -6.48
N ALA A 259 7.49 29.28 -7.30
CA ALA A 259 6.87 30.58 -7.06
C ALA A 259 6.14 30.63 -5.70
N LYS A 260 5.40 29.56 -5.34
CA LYS A 260 4.70 29.49 -4.05
C LYS A 260 5.64 29.37 -2.85
N LEU A 261 6.75 28.63 -2.98
CA LEU A 261 7.75 28.55 -1.92
C LEU A 261 8.44 29.90 -1.71
N LEU A 262 8.81 30.59 -2.79
CA LEU A 262 9.43 31.92 -2.71
C LEU A 262 8.48 33.00 -2.19
N SER A 263 7.18 32.91 -2.49
CA SER A 263 6.20 33.86 -1.97
C SER A 263 5.83 33.64 -0.50
N SER A 264 6.10 32.46 0.06
CA SER A 264 5.75 32.11 1.46
C SER A 264 6.91 32.31 2.44
N SER A 265 8.14 32.44 1.95
CA SER A 265 9.29 32.86 2.77
C SER A 265 9.19 34.32 3.23
N ASP A 266 8.51 35.19 2.47
CA ASP A 266 8.38 36.61 2.82
C ASP A 266 7.40 36.86 3.99
N ASP A 267 6.44 35.97 4.22
CA ASP A 267 5.45 36.10 5.31
C ASP A 267 5.97 35.67 6.70
N THR A 268 7.13 34.99 6.76
CA THR A 268 7.69 34.47 8.03
C THR A 268 8.74 35.38 8.67
N GLU A 269 9.22 36.42 7.98
CA GLU A 269 10.11 37.42 8.61
C GLU A 269 9.35 38.51 9.39
N GLU A 270 8.06 38.77 9.09
CA GLU A 270 7.29 39.80 9.81
C GLU A 270 6.66 39.35 11.14
N THR A 271 6.56 38.04 11.42
CA THR A 271 5.90 37.53 12.63
C THR A 271 6.83 37.10 13.77
N LYS A 272 8.14 37.35 13.68
CA LYS A 272 9.12 37.16 14.79
C LYS A 272 9.48 38.44 15.55
N LYS A 273 8.61 39.46 15.54
CA LYS A 273 8.69 40.64 16.43
C LYS A 273 7.35 40.93 17.13
N CYS A 274 7.01 40.11 18.12
CA CYS A 274 6.35 40.51 19.37
C CYS A 274 6.35 39.34 20.36
#